data_AF-T1C0Q2-F1
#
_entry.id   AF-T1C0Q2-F1
#
_cell.length_a   1.000
_cell.length_b   1.000
_cell.length_c   1.000
_cell.angle_alpha   90.00
_cell.angle_beta   90.00
_cell.angle_gamma   90.00
#
_symmetry.space_group_name_H-M   'P 1'
#
loop_
_entity.id
_entity.type
_entity.pdbx_description
1 polymer ?
#
loop_
_entity_poly.entity_id
_entity_poly.type
_entity_poly.pdbx_seq_one_letter_code
_entity_poly.pdbx_strand_id
1 'polypeptide(L)'
;MSEMDRRQFLKVMLGAGGTLIVGIPLRAAHAATPPVPLALLGDNWTRLSAFVSIEPNGRTLIGARAPDTGQGVRTALPRIIADELDADWTRVEVLALPLGVEDDNGKPRWLYGPQHAGGSRNI
;
A
#
# COMPACT_ATOMS: atom_id res chain seq x y z
N MET A 1 -32.41 29.14 16.81
CA MET A 1 -31.65 27.96 17.25
C MET A 1 -30.19 28.19 16.91
N SER A 2 -29.29 28.28 17.89
CA SER A 2 -27.85 28.42 17.60
C SER A 2 -27.33 27.10 17.02
N GLU A 3 -26.75 27.13 15.82
CA GLU A 3 -26.04 25.97 15.26
C GLU A 3 -24.81 25.69 16.13
N MET A 4 -24.76 24.49 16.70
CA MET A 4 -23.69 24.08 17.60
C MET A 4 -22.53 23.50 16.78
N ASP A 5 -21.34 24.10 16.88
CA ASP A 5 -20.14 23.59 16.20
C ASP A 5 -19.72 22.20 16.74
N ARG A 6 -19.10 21.38 15.87
CA ARG A 6 -18.62 20.02 16.17
C ARG A 6 -17.74 20.00 17.43
N ARG A 7 -16.90 21.01 17.62
CA ARG A 7 -16.03 21.14 18.80
C ARG A 7 -16.84 21.39 20.07
N GLN A 8 -17.88 22.22 19.98
CA GLN A 8 -18.72 22.58 21.12
C GLN A 8 -19.59 21.40 21.54
N PHE A 9 -20.14 20.66 20.57
CA PHE A 9 -20.85 19.40 20.81
C PHE A 9 -19.98 18.37 21.55
N LEU A 10 -18.74 18.13 21.09
CA LEU A 10 -17.82 17.19 21.74
C LEU A 10 -17.46 17.62 23.17
N LYS A 11 -17.26 18.92 23.42
CA LYS A 11 -16.99 19.45 24.77
C LYS A 11 -18.17 19.24 25.71
N VAL A 12 -19.39 19.50 25.25
CA VAL A 12 -20.61 19.29 26.04
C VAL A 12 -20.80 17.81 26.36
N MET A 13 -20.64 16.92 25.37
CA MET A 13 -20.76 15.48 25.57
C MET A 13 -19.70 14.93 26.54
N LEU A 14 -18.44 15.36 26.43
CA LEU A 14 -17.37 14.92 27.34
C LEU A 14 -17.53 15.49 28.76
N GLY A 15 -17.97 16.74 28.89
CA GLY A 15 -18.17 17.38 30.20
C GLY A 15 -19.41 16.89 30.95
N ALA A 16 -20.47 16.50 30.24
CA ALA A 16 -21.72 16.01 30.83
C ALA A 16 -21.70 14.52 31.22
N GLY A 17 -20.54 13.86 31.19
CA GLY A 17 -20.39 12.45 31.56
C GLY A 17 -20.56 11.46 30.40
N GLY A 18 -20.46 11.91 29.14
CA GLY A 18 -20.44 11.02 27.98
C GLY A 18 -19.20 10.12 27.99
N THR A 19 -19.39 8.85 27.64
CA THR A 19 -18.32 7.85 27.54
C THR A 19 -18.11 7.45 26.07
N LEU A 20 -16.86 7.40 25.62
CA LEU A 20 -16.48 6.82 24.33
C LEU A 20 -16.05 5.36 24.57
N ILE A 21 -16.84 4.41 24.05
CA ILE A 21 -16.48 2.99 24.05
C ILE A 21 -15.97 2.62 22.66
N VAL A 22 -14.72 2.18 22.57
CA VAL A 22 -14.13 1.67 21.33
C VAL A 22 -14.02 0.15 21.43
N GLY A 23 -14.86 -0.56 20.66
CA GLY A 23 -14.75 -2.00 20.51
C GLY A 23 -13.81 -2.34 19.37
N ILE A 24 -12.69 -2.99 19.67
CA ILE A 24 -11.81 -3.59 18.66
C ILE A 24 -12.24 -5.06 18.51
N PRO A 25 -12.95 -5.44 17.44
CA PRO A 25 -13.27 -6.84 17.23
C PRO A 25 -11.96 -7.60 16.95
N LEU A 26 -11.49 -8.40 17.91
CA LEU A 26 -10.40 -9.38 17.73
C LEU A 26 -10.91 -10.60 16.94
N ARG A 27 -11.55 -10.37 15.80
CA ARG A 27 -11.82 -11.44 14.85
C ARG A 27 -10.53 -11.64 14.07
N ALA A 28 -10.09 -12.89 13.92
CA ALA A 28 -9.07 -13.22 12.94
C ALA A 28 -9.60 -12.74 11.58
N ALA A 29 -9.10 -11.59 11.14
CA ALA A 29 -9.42 -11.06 9.84
C ALA A 29 -8.83 -12.07 8.85
N HIS A 30 -9.71 -12.87 8.26
CA HIS A 30 -9.32 -13.63 7.08
C HIS A 30 -9.09 -12.56 6.02
N ALA A 31 -7.83 -12.33 5.68
CA ALA A 31 -7.50 -11.48 4.56
C ALA A 31 -8.17 -12.11 3.34
N ALA A 32 -9.28 -11.52 2.88
CA ALA A 32 -9.82 -11.87 1.59
C ALA A 32 -8.70 -11.64 0.58
N THR A 33 -8.33 -12.69 -0.17
CA THR A 33 -7.34 -12.55 -1.22
C THR A 33 -7.85 -11.49 -2.18
N PRO A 34 -7.18 -10.33 -2.31
CA PRO A 34 -7.61 -9.32 -3.25
C PRO A 34 -7.56 -9.93 -4.66
N PRO A 35 -8.51 -9.58 -5.55
CA PRO A 35 -8.47 -10.05 -6.93
C PRO A 35 -7.11 -9.69 -7.53
N VAL A 36 -6.53 -10.63 -8.28
CA VAL A 36 -5.25 -10.42 -8.95
C VAL A 36 -5.39 -9.20 -9.86
N PRO A 37 -4.58 -8.15 -9.66
CA PRO A 37 -4.57 -6.99 -10.53
C PRO A 37 -4.42 -7.40 -11.99
N LEU A 38 -5.13 -6.75 -12.90
CA LEU A 38 -5.02 -7.05 -14.34
C LEU A 38 -3.57 -6.98 -14.84
N ALA A 39 -2.75 -6.12 -14.21
CA ALA A 39 -1.31 -5.98 -14.45
C ALA A 39 -0.51 -7.27 -14.27
N LEU A 40 -0.99 -8.16 -13.40
CA LEU A 40 -0.38 -9.45 -13.09
C LEU A 40 -0.97 -10.58 -13.95
N LEU A 41 -1.88 -10.29 -14.89
CA LEU A 41 -2.34 -11.27 -15.85
C LEU A 41 -1.24 -11.54 -16.89
N GLY A 42 -0.86 -12.81 -16.98
CA GLY A 42 0.28 -13.30 -17.74
C GLY A 42 1.03 -14.35 -16.90
N ASP A 43 1.25 -15.53 -17.46
CA ASP A 43 1.72 -16.68 -16.68
C ASP A 43 3.26 -16.73 -16.54
N ASN A 44 3.99 -15.80 -17.17
CA ASN A 44 5.44 -15.91 -17.39
C ASN A 44 6.24 -14.75 -16.79
N TRP A 45 5.88 -14.27 -15.60
CA TRP A 45 6.68 -13.28 -14.89
C TRP A 45 7.99 -13.87 -14.36
N THR A 46 9.12 -13.30 -14.78
CA THR A 46 10.43 -13.55 -14.15
C THR A 46 10.66 -12.51 -13.07
N ARG A 47 10.73 -12.96 -11.81
CA ARG A 47 10.94 -12.07 -10.67
C ARG A 47 12.42 -11.73 -10.52
N LEU A 48 12.77 -10.45 -10.67
CA LEU A 48 14.14 -9.96 -10.47
C LEU A 48 14.42 -9.58 -9.01
N SER A 49 13.41 -9.06 -8.32
CA SER A 49 13.51 -8.66 -6.92
C SER A 49 12.17 -8.76 -6.20
N ALA A 50 12.12 -8.32 -4.94
CA ALA A 50 10.84 -8.21 -4.25
C ALA A 50 9.87 -7.21 -4.92
N PHE A 51 10.39 -6.27 -5.71
CA PHE A 51 9.64 -5.13 -6.26
C PHE A 51 9.55 -5.13 -7.78
N VAL A 52 10.40 -5.87 -8.49
CA VAL A 52 10.47 -5.84 -9.96
C VAL A 52 10.29 -7.23 -10.55
N SER A 53 9.43 -7.35 -11.56
CA SER A 53 9.24 -8.55 -12.37
C SER A 53 9.13 -8.18 -13.85
N ILE A 54 9.63 -9.05 -14.73
CA ILE A 54 9.65 -8.81 -16.18
C ILE A 54 9.12 -10.04 -16.91
N GLU A 55 8.27 -9.86 -17.92
CA GLU A 55 7.86 -10.91 -18.84
C GLU A 55 8.85 -11.06 -20.01
N PRO A 56 8.97 -12.25 -20.64
CA PRO A 56 9.81 -12.45 -21.82
C PRO A 56 9.50 -11.50 -22.99
N ASN A 57 8.28 -10.99 -23.05
CA ASN A 57 7.85 -10.04 -24.08
C ASN A 57 8.35 -8.61 -23.83
N GLY A 58 9.01 -8.32 -22.70
CA GLY A 58 9.50 -6.99 -22.31
C GLY A 58 8.55 -6.13 -21.48
N ARG A 59 7.39 -6.64 -21.04
CA ARG A 59 6.53 -5.97 -20.04
C ARG A 59 7.20 -6.00 -18.67
N THR A 60 7.22 -4.87 -18.00
CA THR A 60 7.89 -4.69 -16.71
C THR A 60 6.90 -4.26 -15.65
N LEU A 61 6.81 -5.01 -14.57
CA LEU A 61 6.00 -4.69 -13.40
C LEU A 61 6.89 -4.11 -12.30
N ILE A 62 6.56 -2.92 -11.82
CA ILE A 62 7.25 -2.25 -10.71
C ILE A 62 6.27 -2.05 -9.55
N GLY A 63 6.59 -2.66 -8.42
CA GLY A 63 5.83 -2.57 -7.19
C GLY A 63 6.17 -1.31 -6.40
N ALA A 64 5.19 -0.44 -6.23
CA ALA A 64 5.25 0.68 -5.30
C ALA A 64 5.01 0.19 -3.86
N ARG A 65 6.08 0.20 -3.07
CA ARG A 65 6.09 -0.23 -1.67
C ARG A 65 5.34 0.72 -0.75
N ALA A 66 5.62 2.02 -0.84
CA ALA A 66 5.08 3.00 0.09
C ALA A 66 3.76 3.60 -0.44
N PRO A 67 2.79 3.90 0.44
CA PRO A 67 1.61 4.66 0.04
C PRO A 67 2.02 6.07 -0.42
N ASP A 68 1.32 6.58 -1.44
CA ASP A 68 1.52 7.94 -1.95
C ASP A 68 0.34 8.82 -1.55
N THR A 69 0.64 9.95 -0.91
CA THR A 69 -0.32 10.94 -0.39
C THR A 69 -0.26 12.25 -1.17
N GLY A 70 0.30 12.23 -2.39
CA GLY A 70 0.45 13.41 -3.26
C GLY A 70 1.89 13.89 -3.41
N GLN A 71 2.87 13.09 -2.99
CA GLN A 71 4.31 13.40 -3.13
C GLN A 71 4.86 12.93 -4.48
N GLY A 72 4.14 12.07 -5.21
CA GLY A 72 4.53 11.60 -6.54
C GLY A 72 5.55 10.45 -6.53
N VAL A 73 5.73 9.79 -5.38
CA VAL A 73 6.65 8.66 -5.20
C VAL A 73 6.26 7.49 -6.12
N ARG A 74 4.96 7.28 -6.36
CA ARG A 74 4.48 6.23 -7.29
C ARG A 74 4.75 6.53 -8.76
N THR A 75 5.28 7.71 -9.08
CA THR A 75 5.65 8.10 -10.44
C THR A 75 7.16 8.21 -10.58
N ALA A 76 7.81 8.94 -9.66
CA ALA A 76 9.25 9.22 -9.75
C ALA A 76 10.10 7.96 -9.57
N LEU A 77 9.84 7.15 -8.54
CA LEU A 77 10.65 5.96 -8.27
C LEU A 77 10.54 4.91 -9.39
N PRO A 78 9.33 4.55 -9.88
CA PRO A 78 9.24 3.60 -10.99
C PRO A 78 9.88 4.11 -12.27
N ARG A 79 9.87 5.42 -12.52
CA ARG A 79 10.57 6.00 -13.67
C ARG A 79 12.09 5.82 -13.56
N ILE A 80 12.67 6.13 -12.40
CA ILE A 80 14.11 5.89 -12.15
C ILE A 80 14.44 4.42 -12.37
N ILE A 81 13.64 3.51 -11.82
CA ILE A 81 13.86 2.07 -11.99
C ILE A 81 13.74 1.64 -13.46
N ALA A 82 12.77 2.18 -14.19
CA ALA A 82 12.60 1.87 -15.61
C ALA A 82 13.79 2.37 -16.44
N ASP A 83 14.30 3.57 -16.14
CA ASP A 83 15.47 4.16 -16.80
C ASP A 83 16.73 3.31 -16.53
N GLU A 84 16.97 2.88 -15.28
CA GLU A 84 18.11 2.01 -14.93
C GLU A 84 18.04 0.60 -15.54
N LEU A 85 16.83 0.14 -15.88
CA LEU A 85 16.60 -1.15 -16.53
C LEU A 85 16.55 -1.04 -18.06
N ASP A 86 16.71 0.15 -18.63
CA ASP A 86 16.44 0.44 -20.05
C ASP A 86 15.07 -0.11 -20.52
N ALA A 87 14.07 -0.04 -19.64
CA ALA A 87 12.73 -0.55 -19.91
C ALA A 87 11.90 0.47 -20.69
N ASP A 88 11.18 0.01 -21.72
CA ASP A 88 10.20 0.83 -22.43
C ASP A 88 9.07 1.25 -21.48
N TRP A 89 9.04 2.54 -21.13
CA TRP A 89 8.05 3.12 -20.22
C TRP A 89 6.60 2.84 -20.62
N THR A 90 6.33 2.71 -21.93
CA THR A 90 4.96 2.41 -22.42
C THR A 90 4.50 0.99 -22.07
N ARG A 91 5.42 0.14 -21.61
CA ARG A 91 5.20 -1.26 -21.23
C ARG A 91 5.50 -1.51 -19.75
N VAL A 92 5.70 -0.44 -18.98
CA VAL A 92 5.87 -0.47 -17.52
C VAL A 92 4.51 -0.33 -16.86
N GLU A 93 4.20 -1.25 -15.95
CA GLU A 93 3.02 -1.19 -15.10
C GLU A 93 3.42 -1.01 -13.63
N VAL A 94 2.81 -0.01 -12.97
CA VAL A 94 3.10 0.30 -11.57
C VAL A 94 1.96 -0.19 -10.68
N LEU A 95 2.26 -1.14 -9.80
CA LEU A 95 1.29 -1.69 -8.86
C LEU A 95 1.54 -1.17 -7.45
N ALA A 96 0.49 -0.76 -6.72
CA ALA A 96 0.61 -0.63 -5.27
C ALA A 96 0.75 -2.02 -4.66
N LEU A 97 1.84 -2.24 -3.92
CA LEU A 97 2.07 -3.54 -3.32
C LEU A 97 1.12 -3.77 -2.14
N PRO A 98 0.60 -5.00 -1.97
CA PRO A 98 -0.15 -5.36 -0.77
C PRO A 98 0.79 -5.33 0.45
N LEU A 99 0.23 -5.60 1.63
CA LEU A 99 1.01 -5.74 2.88
C LEU A 99 2.17 -6.75 2.76
N GLY A 100 2.01 -7.76 1.91
CA GLY A 100 3.06 -8.75 1.65
C GLY A 100 3.46 -9.50 2.91
N VAL A 101 2.47 -10.07 3.60
CA VAL A 101 2.69 -10.91 4.77
C VAL A 101 2.50 -12.36 4.37
N GLU A 102 3.53 -13.16 4.58
CA GLU A 102 3.49 -14.61 4.43
C GLU A 102 3.62 -15.28 5.79
N ASP A 103 3.05 -16.48 5.92
CA ASP A 103 3.28 -17.32 7.08
C ASP A 103 4.58 -18.11 6.90
N ASP A 104 5.51 -17.96 7.84
CA ASP A 104 6.74 -18.74 7.94
C ASP A 104 6.68 -19.56 9.24
N ASN A 105 6.08 -20.75 9.16
CA ASN A 105 5.93 -21.69 10.27
C ASN A 105 5.28 -21.06 11.53
N GLY A 106 4.19 -20.32 11.33
CA GLY A 106 3.46 -19.64 12.41
C GLY A 106 4.03 -18.27 12.79
N LYS A 107 5.02 -17.76 12.04
CA LYS A 107 5.57 -16.42 12.23
C LYS A 107 5.30 -15.56 10.99
N PRO A 108 4.81 -14.32 11.15
CA PRO A 108 4.59 -13.44 10.00
C PRO A 108 5.94 -12.99 9.42
N ARG A 109 6.13 -13.24 8.13
CA ARG A 109 7.26 -12.76 7.34
C ARG A 109 6.82 -11.62 6.44
N TRP A 110 7.45 -10.46 6.60
CA TRP A 110 7.15 -9.25 5.85
C TRP A 110 8.02 -9.17 4.59
N LEU A 111 7.42 -9.34 3.41
CA LEU A 111 8.11 -9.33 2.12
C LEU A 111 8.64 -7.95 1.73
N TYR A 112 7.93 -6.89 2.11
CA TYR A 112 8.18 -5.53 1.64
C TYR A 112 8.63 -4.56 2.74
N GLY A 113 8.80 -5.05 3.96
CA GLY A 113 9.13 -4.22 5.12
C GLY A 113 8.07 -3.15 5.46
N PRO A 114 8.41 -2.14 6.27
CA PRO A 114 7.44 -1.15 6.78
C PRO A 114 6.91 -0.20 5.71
N GLN A 115 5.63 -0.27 5.36
CA GLN A 115 5.01 0.62 4.37
C GLN A 115 4.42 1.85 5.07
N HIS A 116 5.06 3.02 4.93
CA HIS A 116 4.56 4.28 5.52
C HIS A 116 4.74 5.47 4.57
N ALA A 117 4.04 6.57 4.84
CA ALA A 117 4.28 7.86 4.20
C ALA A 117 4.53 8.93 5.25
N GLY A 118 5.74 9.49 5.26
CA GLY A 118 6.14 10.53 6.21
C GLY A 118 7.65 10.58 6.44
N GLY A 119 8.12 11.58 7.18
CA GLY A 119 9.52 11.69 7.62
C GLY A 119 10.57 11.76 6.51
N SER A 120 10.16 12.04 5.26
CA SER A 120 11.05 12.13 4.08
C SER A 120 11.86 10.85 3.80
N ARG A 121 11.27 9.66 4.04
CA ARG A 121 11.94 8.35 3.85
C ARG A 121 11.41 7.53 2.66
N ASN A 122 10.72 8.17 1.73
CA ASN A 122 9.98 7.50 0.66
C ASN A 122 10.60 7.67 -0.73
N ILE A 123 11.68 8.43 -0.86
CA ILE A 123 12.47 8.58 -2.09
C ILE A 123 13.93 8.27 -1.80
#